data_AF-A0AAN8VEN3-F1
#
_entry.id   AF-A0AAN8VEN3-F1
#
_cell.length_a   1.000
_cell.length_b   1.000
_cell.length_c   1.000
_cell.angle_alpha   90.00
_cell.angle_beta   90.00
_cell.angle_gamma   90.00
#
_symmetry.space_group_name_H-M   'P 1'
#
loop_
_entity.id
_entity.type
_entity.pdbx_description
1 polymer ?
#
loop_
_entity_poly.entity_id
_entity_poly.type
_entity_poly.pdbx_seq_one_letter_code
_entity_poly.pdbx_strand_id
1 'polypeptide(L)'
;MAHSDWPVFDLIRLAGGPHYQVKKGRGDGRISLPSRVGCNIPRANSTMDELLKLFNSKGLTLEDLVALSGAHTIGFSHFEHFVSRLYNYHGTKQPDPAIDPDSQSP
;
A
#
# COMPACT_ATOMS: atom_id res chain seq x y z
N MET A 1 25.14 -22.49 -0.89
CA MET A 1 24.40 -22.02 -2.08
C MET A 1 23.32 -23.04 -2.37
N ALA A 2 22.08 -22.75 -2.75
CA ALA A 2 21.24 -21.53 -2.78
C ALA A 2 19.76 -22.01 -2.95
N HIS A 3 18.67 -21.24 -2.95
CA HIS A 3 18.42 -19.80 -3.00
C HIS A 3 17.50 -19.34 -1.82
N SER A 4 16.80 -18.23 -1.96
CA SER A 4 15.73 -17.73 -1.08
C SER A 4 14.37 -17.89 -1.76
N ASP A 5 13.64 -18.99 -1.50
CA ASP A 5 12.36 -19.31 -2.18
C ASP A 5 11.16 -18.41 -1.77
N TRP A 6 11.34 -17.10 -1.63
CA TRP A 6 10.28 -16.15 -1.29
C TRP A 6 10.24 -14.94 -2.25
N PRO A 7 9.32 -14.94 -3.23
CA PRO A 7 9.32 -13.96 -4.33
C PRO A 7 9.31 -12.49 -3.89
N VAL A 8 8.60 -12.15 -2.81
CA VAL A 8 8.54 -10.77 -2.30
C VAL A 8 9.89 -10.33 -1.71
N PHE A 9 10.63 -11.25 -1.08
CA PHE A 9 11.93 -10.94 -0.50
C PHE A 9 13.01 -10.77 -1.58
N ASP A 10 13.00 -11.67 -2.57
CA ASP A 10 13.89 -11.56 -3.73
C ASP A 10 13.62 -10.27 -4.51
N LEU A 11 12.36 -9.85 -4.68
CA LEU A 11 12.01 -8.55 -5.25
C LEU A 11 12.59 -7.38 -4.45
N ILE A 12 12.39 -7.34 -3.12
CA ILE A 12 12.93 -6.28 -2.25
C ILE A 12 14.46 -6.21 -2.37
N ARG A 13 15.13 -7.37 -2.37
CA ARG A 13 16.59 -7.46 -2.53
C ARG A 13 17.06 -6.98 -3.90
N LEU A 14 16.37 -7.36 -4.98
CA LEU A 14 16.68 -6.94 -6.35
C LEU A 14 16.44 -5.43 -6.55
N ALA A 15 15.48 -4.85 -5.83
CA ALA A 15 15.23 -3.41 -5.76
C ALA A 15 16.23 -2.64 -4.86
N GLY A 16 17.27 -3.30 -4.33
CA GLY A 16 18.29 -2.68 -3.47
C GLY A 16 17.89 -2.54 -2.00
N GLY A 17 16.78 -3.15 -1.58
CA GLY A 17 16.27 -3.12 -0.20
C GLY A 17 17.04 -4.02 0.78
N PRO A 18 16.69 -3.94 2.08
CA PRO A 18 17.42 -4.62 3.15
C PRO A 18 17.25 -6.14 3.13
N HIS A 19 18.31 -6.85 3.50
CA HIS A 19 18.29 -8.30 3.69
C HIS A 19 17.95 -8.67 5.14
N TYR A 20 16.89 -9.44 5.35
CA TYR A 20 16.44 -9.94 6.66
C TYR A 20 15.90 -11.37 6.55
N GLN A 21 15.98 -12.14 7.64
CA GLN A 21 15.47 -13.51 7.66
C GLN A 21 13.95 -13.53 7.89
N VAL A 22 13.21 -14.16 6.99
CA VAL A 22 11.75 -14.32 7.09
C VAL A 22 11.41 -15.62 7.83
N LYS A 23 10.49 -15.54 8.81
CA LYS A 23 9.94 -16.73 9.49
C LYS A 23 9.12 -17.57 8.50
N LYS A 24 9.50 -18.83 8.32
CA LYS A 24 8.84 -19.80 7.42
C LYS A 24 7.79 -20.65 8.15
N GLY A 25 7.00 -21.42 7.41
CA GLY A 25 6.06 -22.40 7.98
C GLY A 25 4.59 -21.94 8.06
N ARG A 26 4.20 -20.84 7.39
CA ARG A 26 2.77 -20.49 7.25
C ARG A 26 2.07 -21.51 6.34
N GLY A 27 1.04 -22.17 6.85
CA GLY A 27 0.16 -23.05 6.05
C GLY A 27 -0.87 -22.27 5.22
N ASP A 28 -1.49 -22.95 4.25
CA ASP A 28 -2.44 -22.34 3.32
C ASP A 28 -3.90 -22.40 3.78
N GLY A 29 -4.58 -21.26 3.63
CA GLY A 29 -5.98 -21.11 3.95
C GLY A 29 -6.89 -21.72 2.88
N ARG A 30 -7.91 -22.46 3.31
CA ARG A 30 -8.85 -23.17 2.42
C ARG A 30 -10.12 -22.38 2.05
N ILE A 31 -10.22 -21.12 2.50
CA ILE A 31 -11.42 -20.28 2.36
C ILE A 31 -11.01 -18.89 1.87
N SER A 32 -11.55 -18.47 0.72
CA SER A 32 -11.46 -17.11 0.19
C SER A 32 -12.86 -16.55 0.00
N LEU A 33 -13.13 -15.33 0.48
CA LEU A 33 -14.46 -14.72 0.47
C LEU A 33 -14.35 -13.23 0.09
N PRO A 34 -14.95 -12.78 -1.03
CA PRO A 34 -14.93 -11.38 -1.44
C PRO A 34 -15.48 -10.41 -0.37
N SER A 35 -16.46 -10.86 0.41
CA SER A 35 -17.04 -10.09 1.53
C SER A 35 -16.04 -9.74 2.63
N ARG A 36 -14.90 -10.44 2.72
CA ARG A 36 -13.81 -10.10 3.66
C ARG A 36 -12.86 -9.03 3.11
N VAL A 37 -12.85 -8.73 1.82
CA VAL A 37 -11.86 -7.79 1.23
C VAL A 37 -12.14 -6.36 1.68
N GLY A 38 -13.38 -5.88 1.52
CA GLY A 38 -13.73 -4.46 1.69
C GLY A 38 -13.55 -3.88 3.09
N CYS A 39 -13.40 -4.72 4.13
CA CYS A 39 -13.14 -4.30 5.51
C CYS A 39 -11.71 -4.64 6.00
N ASN A 40 -10.86 -5.23 5.15
CA ASN A 40 -9.51 -5.65 5.52
C ASN A 40 -8.39 -5.06 4.64
N ILE A 41 -8.73 -4.36 3.55
CA ILE A 41 -7.78 -3.73 2.62
C ILE A 41 -8.04 -2.22 2.60
N PRO A 42 -7.01 -1.37 2.74
CA PRO A 42 -7.16 0.09 2.66
C PRO A 42 -7.51 0.53 1.23
N ARG A 43 -8.18 1.68 1.09
CA ARG A 43 -8.40 2.31 -0.23
C ARG A 43 -7.40 3.44 -0.45
N ALA A 44 -7.12 3.77 -1.72
CA ALA A 44 -6.26 4.89 -2.09
C ALA A 44 -6.75 6.26 -1.59
N ASN A 45 -8.04 6.37 -1.25
CA ASN A 45 -8.68 7.55 -0.68
C ASN A 45 -9.04 7.41 0.81
N SER A 46 -8.51 6.40 1.52
CA SER A 46 -8.74 6.27 2.95
C SER A 46 -8.06 7.37 3.76
N THR A 47 -8.72 7.83 4.82
CA THR A 47 -8.14 8.84 5.72
C THR A 47 -7.07 8.24 6.63
N MET A 48 -6.22 9.07 7.24
CA MET A 48 -5.21 8.59 8.20
C MET A 48 -5.84 7.83 9.38
N ASP A 49 -7.01 8.27 9.87
CA ASP A 49 -7.73 7.58 10.95
C ASP A 49 -8.26 6.20 10.51
N GLU A 50 -8.74 6.08 9.27
CA GLU A 50 -9.16 4.80 8.69
C GLU A 50 -7.97 3.83 8.53
N LEU A 51 -6.85 4.32 8.01
CA LEU A 51 -5.61 3.55 7.86
C LEU A 51 -5.09 3.07 9.22
N LEU A 52 -4.96 3.98 10.20
CA LEU A 52 -4.49 3.66 11.54
C LEU A 52 -5.44 2.68 12.25
N LYS A 53 -6.76 2.86 12.14
CA LYS A 53 -7.74 1.91 12.68
C LYS A 53 -7.63 0.53 12.04
N LEU A 54 -7.43 0.46 10.73
CA LEU A 54 -7.26 -0.80 10.02
C LEU A 54 -5.95 -1.51 10.42
N PHE A 55 -4.82 -0.80 10.50
CA PHE A 55 -3.53 -1.34 10.91
C PHE A 55 -3.54 -1.83 12.37
N ASN A 56 -4.09 -1.03 13.28
CA ASN A 56 -4.29 -1.44 14.68
C ASN A 56 -5.16 -2.70 14.80
N SER A 57 -6.17 -2.89 13.91
CA SER A 57 -6.96 -4.14 13.87
C SER A 57 -6.17 -5.39 13.45
N LYS A 58 -4.93 -5.23 12.97
CA LYS A 58 -3.97 -6.28 12.64
C LYS A 58 -2.83 -6.38 13.65
N GLY A 59 -2.84 -5.57 14.70
CA GLY A 59 -1.74 -5.47 15.66
C GLY A 59 -0.50 -4.75 15.11
N LEU A 60 -0.68 -3.90 14.09
CA LEU A 60 0.37 -3.06 13.50
C LEU A 60 0.22 -1.63 14.01
N THR A 61 1.33 -0.96 14.32
CA THR A 61 1.35 0.39 14.88
C THR A 61 1.34 1.50 13.81
N LEU A 62 1.42 2.76 14.24
CA LEU A 62 1.63 3.90 13.33
C LEU A 62 3.00 3.82 12.64
N GLU A 63 4.04 3.37 13.35
CA GLU A 63 5.37 3.16 12.81
C GLU A 63 5.36 2.07 11.73
N ASP A 64 4.61 0.98 11.94
CA ASP A 64 4.40 -0.06 10.91
C ASP A 64 3.66 0.49 9.69
N LEU A 65 2.64 1.33 9.89
CA LEU A 65 1.93 2.01 8.79
C LEU A 65 2.89 2.87 7.95
N VAL A 66 3.72 3.68 8.59
CA VAL A 66 4.69 4.54 7.89
C VAL A 66 5.75 3.68 7.17
N ALA A 67 6.31 2.68 7.84
CA ALA A 67 7.33 1.80 7.28
C ALA A 67 6.82 0.98 6.09
N LEU A 68 5.62 0.41 6.18
CA LEU A 68 5.01 -0.37 5.10
C LEU A 68 4.50 0.52 3.96
N SER A 69 4.16 1.78 4.21
CA SER A 69 3.84 2.75 3.14
C SER A 69 5.03 3.02 2.22
N GLY A 70 6.27 2.79 2.70
CA GLY A 70 7.48 2.81 1.88
C GLY A 70 7.50 1.80 0.73
N ALA A 71 6.61 0.78 0.74
CA ALA A 71 6.45 -0.12 -0.40
C ALA A 71 6.03 0.60 -1.70
N HIS A 72 5.42 1.79 -1.61
CA HIS A 72 5.05 2.62 -2.76
C HIS A 72 6.25 3.28 -3.49
N THR A 73 7.50 3.12 -3.01
CA THR A 73 8.70 3.57 -3.72
C THR A 73 8.94 2.83 -5.04
N ILE A 74 8.32 1.66 -5.23
CA ILE A 74 8.38 0.87 -6.47
C ILE A 74 6.99 0.43 -6.93
N GLY A 75 6.84 0.20 -8.25
CA GLY A 75 5.59 -0.22 -8.87
C GLY A 75 4.86 0.93 -9.58
N PHE A 76 3.55 0.75 -9.78
CA PHE A 76 2.67 1.71 -10.45
C PHE A 76 1.26 1.64 -9.85
N SER A 77 0.44 2.66 -10.12
CA SER A 77 -0.98 2.68 -9.72
C SER A 77 -1.87 2.99 -10.92
N HIS A 78 -3.11 2.46 -10.90
CA HIS A 78 -4.10 2.78 -11.91
C HIS A 78 -4.65 4.20 -11.69
N PHE A 79 -4.82 4.95 -12.78
CA PHE A 79 -5.32 6.33 -12.79
C PHE A 79 -6.60 6.56 -11.98
N GLU A 80 -7.52 5.59 -12.02
CA GLU A 80 -8.79 5.61 -11.25
C GLU A 80 -8.60 5.80 -9.74
N HIS A 81 -7.44 5.43 -9.18
CA HIS A 81 -7.16 5.55 -7.76
C HIS A 81 -6.79 6.97 -7.30
N PHE A 82 -6.40 7.86 -8.21
CA PHE A 82 -5.98 9.23 -7.89
C PHE A 82 -6.60 10.33 -8.76
N VAL A 83 -7.30 9.99 -9.85
CA VAL A 83 -7.99 10.95 -10.76
C VAL A 83 -8.88 11.96 -10.04
N SER A 84 -9.54 11.56 -8.95
CA SER A 84 -10.38 12.47 -8.14
C SER A 84 -9.56 13.60 -7.51
N ARG A 85 -8.31 13.35 -7.12
CA ARG A 85 -7.37 14.35 -6.59
C ARG A 85 -6.84 15.29 -7.68
N LEU A 86 -6.91 14.91 -8.95
CA LEU A 86 -6.46 15.76 -10.06
C LEU A 86 -7.54 16.73 -10.55
N TYR A 87 -8.81 16.32 -10.57
CA TYR A 87 -9.88 17.10 -11.24
C TYR A 87 -11.09 17.46 -10.38
N ASN A 88 -11.33 16.79 -9.24
CA ASN A 88 -12.54 17.00 -8.45
C ASN A 88 -12.34 16.63 -6.97
N TYR A 89 -11.31 17.19 -6.34
CA TYR A 89 -10.96 16.88 -4.96
C TYR A 89 -12.12 17.26 -4.02
N HIS A 90 -12.65 16.29 -3.27
CA HIS A 90 -13.83 16.44 -2.40
C HIS A 90 -15.05 17.14 -3.04
N GLY A 91 -15.24 17.02 -4.35
CA GLY A 91 -16.38 17.64 -5.05
C GLY A 91 -16.20 19.12 -5.40
N THR A 92 -15.02 19.71 -5.16
CA THR A 92 -14.73 21.14 -5.42
C THR A 92 -14.57 21.52 -6.90
N LYS A 93 -14.51 20.54 -7.81
CA LYS A 93 -14.10 20.69 -9.22
C LYS A 93 -12.71 21.32 -9.40
N GLN A 94 -11.85 21.18 -8.40
CA GLN A 94 -10.46 21.65 -8.43
C GLN A 94 -9.51 20.49 -8.07
N PRO A 95 -8.21 20.59 -8.42
CA PRO A 95 -7.20 19.67 -7.93
C PRO A 95 -7.07 19.72 -6.41
N ASP A 96 -6.48 18.68 -5.83
CA ASP A 96 -6.08 18.61 -4.43
C ASP A 96 -4.95 19.63 -4.17
N PRO A 97 -5.13 20.61 -3.25
CA PRO A 97 -4.10 21.60 -2.94
C PRO A 97 -2.80 21.02 -2.38
N ALA A 98 -2.77 19.76 -1.97
CA ALA A 98 -1.58 19.04 -1.52
C ALA A 98 -0.82 18.31 -2.65
N ILE A 99 -1.31 18.38 -3.90
CA ILE A 99 -0.56 17.94 -5.09
C ILE A 99 0.24 19.13 -5.65
N ASP A 100 1.51 18.89 -5.95
CA ASP A 100 2.38 19.86 -6.62
C ASP A 100 1.76 20.25 -7.98
N PRO A 101 1.50 21.54 -8.26
CA PRO A 101 0.96 21.96 -9.55
C PRO A 101 1.88 21.60 -10.73
N ASP A 102 3.20 21.59 -10.54
CA ASP A 102 4.16 21.32 -11.61
C ASP A 102 4.19 19.83 -11.99
N SER A 103 3.76 18.94 -11.07
CA SER A 103 3.63 17.50 -11.34
C SER A 103 2.44 17.14 -12.24
N GLN A 104 1.71 18.14 -12.75
CA GLN A 104 0.59 17.98 -13.69
C GLN A 104 1.01 18.27 -15.15
N SER A 105 2.31 18.49 -15.39
CA SER A 105 2.89 18.66 -16.73
C SER A 105 2.78 17.37 -17.57
N PRO A 106 2.44 17.46 -18.87
CA PRO A 106 2.28 16.31 -19.76
C PRO A 106 3.61 15.67 -20.22
#